data_AF-A0A5K0X7S8-F1
#
_entry.id   AF-A0A5K0X7S8-F1
#
_cell.length_a   1.000
_cell.length_b   1.000
_cell.length_c   1.000
_cell.angle_alpha   90.00
_cell.angle_beta   90.00
_cell.angle_gamma   90.00
#
_symmetry.space_group_name_H-M   'P 1'
#
loop_
_entity.id
_entity.type
_entity.pdbx_description
1 polymer ?
#
loop_
_entity_poly.entity_id
_entity_poly.type
_entity_poly.pdbx_seq_one_letter_code
_entity_poly.pdbx_strand_id
1 'polypeptide(L)' 'GCLLVRQSFFLDDGRSFVDIGEGAVACRGFHTSFRPTESGLSLNI' A
#
# COMPACT_ATOMS: atom_id res chain seq x y z
N GLY A 1 -11.40 -1.02 -8.48
CA GLY A 1 -10.14 -1.39 -9.16
C GLY A 1 -8.98 -1.51 -8.16
N CYS A 2 -7.73 -1.51 -8.61
CA CYS A 2 -6.54 -1.43 -7.75
C CYS A 2 -5.57 -0.40 -8.35
N LEU A 3 -5.17 0.59 -7.55
CA LEU A 3 -4.16 1.56 -7.94
C LEU A 3 -2.79 1.05 -7.50
N LEU A 4 -1.91 0.82 -8.47
CA LEU A 4 -0.51 0.46 -8.24
C LEU A 4 0.35 1.72 -8.30
N VAL A 5 1.04 2.04 -7.21
CA VAL A 5 2.03 3.12 -7.17
C VAL A 5 3.37 2.51 -6.75
N ARG A 6 4.25 2.28 -7.73
CA ARG A 6 5.55 1.61 -7.52
C ARG A 6 5.39 0.23 -6.88
N GLN A 7 5.79 0.08 -5.62
CA GLN A 7 5.72 -1.14 -4.82
C GLN A 7 4.56 -1.11 -3.82
N SER A 8 3.66 -0.14 -3.97
CA SER A 8 2.52 0.05 -3.08
C SER A 8 1.21 -0.20 -3.80
N PHE A 9 0.33 -0.96 -3.14
CA PHE A 9 -0.98 -1.38 -3.66
C PHE A 9 -2.08 -0.69 -2.87
N PHE A 10 -2.99 -0.04 -3.57
CA PHE A 10 -4.13 0.66 -3.00
C PHE A 10 -5.42 0.08 -3.57
N LEU A 11 -6.23 -0.52 -2.69
CA LEU A 11 -7.50 -1.10 -3.09
C LEU A 11 -8.56 -0.01 -3.14
N ASP A 12 -9.30 0.00 -4.24
CA ASP A 12 -10.49 0.83 -4.42
C ASP A 12 -11.67 0.19 -3.66
N ASP A 13 -11.54 0.17 -2.34
CA ASP A 13 -12.57 -0.23 -1.38
C ASP A 13 -12.94 1.01 -0.57
N GLY A 14 -14.23 1.32 -0.46
CA GLY A 14 -14.74 2.46 0.31
C GLY A 14 -14.24 2.47 1.76
N ARG A 15 -13.92 1.30 2.32
CA ARG A 15 -13.33 1.18 3.66
C ARG A 15 -11.86 1.56 3.73
N SER A 16 -11.15 1.69 2.62
CA SER A 16 -9.73 2.10 2.59
C SER A 16 -9.55 3.61 2.53
N PHE A 17 -10.62 4.37 2.27
CA PHE A 17 -10.57 5.82 2.19
C PHE A 17 -10.95 6.47 3.52
N VAL A 18 -10.23 7.53 3.88
CA VAL A 18 -10.52 8.39 5.03
C VAL A 18 -10.48 9.82 4.55
N ASP A 19 -11.56 10.57 4.80
CA ASP A 19 -11.56 12.01 4.56
C ASP A 19 -10.57 12.69 5.51
N ILE A 20 -9.66 13.48 4.93
CA ILE A 20 -8.66 14.25 5.68
C ILE A 20 -8.91 15.76 5.58
N GLY A 21 -10.05 16.16 4.99
CA GLY A 21 -10.44 17.56 4.81
C GLY A 21 -9.90 18.17 3.52
N GLU A 22 -10.33 19.41 3.25
CA GLU A 22 -9.90 20.23 2.09
C GLU A 22 -10.09 19.57 0.71
N GLY A 23 -11.09 18.68 0.59
CA GLY A 23 -11.34 17.95 -0.65
C GLY A 23 -10.33 16.83 -0.94
N ALA A 24 -9.50 16.47 0.04
CA ALA A 24 -8.53 15.39 -0.06
C ALA A 24 -8.98 14.15 0.73
N VAL A 25 -8.66 12.98 0.18
CA VAL A 25 -8.90 11.68 0.82
C VAL A 25 -7.58 10.95 0.99
N ALA A 26 -7.35 10.42 2.18
CA ALA A 26 -6.29 9.44 2.41
C ALA A 26 -6.76 8.06 1.94
N CYS A 27 -5.90 7.33 1.23
CA CYS A 27 -6.15 5.96 0.80
C CYS A 27 -5.17 5.02 1.50
N ARG A 28 -5.69 4.02 2.21
CA ARG A 28 -4.89 2.96 2.83
C ARG A 28 -4.43 1.97 1.77
N GLY A 29 -3.18 1.55 1.89
CA GLY A 29 -2.57 0.56 1.02
C GLY A 29 -1.42 -0.16 1.73
N PHE A 30 -0.80 -1.10 1.01
CA PHE A 30 0.32 -1.88 1.52
C PHE A 30 1.52 -1.71 0.60
N HIS A 31 2.71 -1.54 1.18
CA HIS A 31 3.96 -1.55 0.45
C HIS A 31 4.53 -2.96 0.52
N THR A 32 4.90 -3.58 -0.61
CA THR A 32 5.50 -4.92 -0.60
C THR A 32 6.82 -4.94 -1.35
N SER A 33 7.86 -5.45 -0.69
CA SER A 33 9.18 -5.62 -1.29
C SER A 33 9.89 -6.86 -0.75
N PHE A 34 10.64 -7.55 -1.62
CA PHE A 34 11.52 -8.62 -1.17
C PHE A 34 12.88 -8.06 -0.74
N ARG A 35 13.38 -8.53 0.40
CA ARG A 35 14.70 -8.18 0.95
C ARG A 35 15.55 -9.45 1.12
N PRO A 36 16.78 -9.49 0.61
CA PRO A 36 17.68 -10.60 0.90
C PRO A 36 18.03 -10.63 2.40
N THR A 37 18.16 -11.83 2.95
CA THR A 37 18.63 -12.09 4.31
C THR A 37 19.79 -13.09 4.27
N GLU A 38 20.53 -13.21 5.36
CA GLU A 38 21.66 -14.16 5.47
C GLU A 38 21.23 -15.62 5.20
N SER A 39 19.98 -15.96 5.52
CA SER A 39 19.40 -17.30 5.34
C SER A 39 18.36 -17.40 4.22
N GLY A 40 18.20 -16.38 3.36
CA GLY A 40 17.27 -16.43 2.23
C GLY A 40 16.68 -15.09 1.80
N LEU A 41 15.36 -15.04 1.71
CA LEU A 41 14.58 -13.89 1.24
C LEU A 41 13.44 -13.62 2.22
N SER A 42 13.29 -12.37 2.65
CA SER A 42 12.16 -11.92 3.45
C SER A 42 11.24 -11.04 2.62
N LEU A 43 9.94 -11.10 2.93
CA LEU A 43 8.94 -10.18 2.39
C LEU A 43 8.72 -9.07 3.41
N ASN A 44 9.00 -7.84 3.01
CA ASN A 44 8.74 -6.64 3.79
C ASN A 44 7.39 -6.07 3.38
N ILE A 45 6.42 -6.09 4.30
CA ILE A 45 5.05 -5.57 4.16
C ILE A 45 4.84 -4.40 5.13
#